data_AF-A0ABD2MRR7-F1
#
_entry.id   AF-A0ABD2MRR7-F1
#
_cell.length_a   1.000
_cell.length_b   1.000
_cell.length_c   1.000
_cell.angle_alpha   90.00
_cell.angle_beta   90.00
_cell.angle_gamma   90.00
#
_symmetry.space_group_name_H-M   'P 1'
#
loop_
_entity.id
_entity.type
_entity.pdbx_description
1 polymer ?
#
loop_
_entity_poly.entity_id
_entity_poly.type
_entity_poly.pdbx_seq_one_letter_code
_entity_poly.pdbx_strand_id
1 'polypeptide(L)'
;MPRLNPNHSKSTELSYELALRNVDPPATVDEKRKLLRGIIAQENSDRSFIEISNPYEFKVNVKELKESIAYITTFLSISQGNSNSDE
;
A
#
# COMPACT_ATOMS: atom_id res chain seq x y z
N MET A 1 -2.43 -1.04 -12.00
CA MET A 1 -2.56 -0.24 -13.23
C MET A 1 -1.85 1.09 -13.00
N PRO A 2 -0.76 1.42 -13.71
CA PRO A 2 -0.20 2.77 -13.68
C PRO A 2 -1.29 3.76 -14.10
N ARG A 3 -1.43 4.88 -13.37
CA ARG A 3 -2.48 5.87 -13.65
C ARG A 3 -2.14 6.58 -14.95
N LEU A 4 -2.93 6.34 -15.99
CA LEU A 4 -2.87 7.05 -17.25
C LEU A 4 -3.09 8.55 -17.00
N ASN A 5 -2.26 9.41 -17.60
CA ASN A 5 -2.47 10.86 -17.57
C ASN A 5 -3.17 11.28 -18.88
N PRO A 6 -4.47 11.63 -18.85
CA PRO A 6 -5.23 11.93 -20.07
C PRO A 6 -4.62 13.05 -20.93
N ASN A 7 -3.86 13.97 -20.33
CA ASN A 7 -3.28 15.10 -21.06
C ASN A 7 -2.09 14.71 -21.95
N HIS A 8 -1.39 13.62 -21.63
CA HIS A 8 -0.21 13.16 -22.37
C HIS A 8 -0.46 11.87 -23.16
N SER A 9 -1.67 11.31 -23.07
CA SER A 9 -2.04 10.09 -23.77
C SER A 9 -2.40 10.32 -25.23
N LYS A 10 -2.12 9.32 -26.04
CA LYS A 10 -2.50 9.26 -27.46
C LYS A 10 -4.00 8.98 -27.59
N SER A 11 -4.58 9.32 -28.74
CA SER A 11 -6.02 9.11 -29.01
C SER A 11 -6.46 7.64 -28.82
N THR A 12 -5.63 6.69 -29.22
CA THR A 12 -5.89 5.25 -29.07
C THR A 12 -5.93 4.83 -27.61
N GLU A 13 -4.98 5.31 -26.80
CA GLU A 13 -4.92 5.07 -25.36
C GLU A 13 -6.13 5.67 -24.64
N LEU A 14 -6.53 6.89 -25.02
CA LEU A 14 -7.74 7.53 -24.49
C LEU A 14 -9.01 6.73 -24.83
N SER A 15 -9.09 6.20 -26.06
CA SER A 15 -10.24 5.39 -26.50
C SER A 15 -10.30 4.05 -25.76
N TYR A 16 -9.14 3.43 -25.53
CA TYR A 16 -9.01 2.21 -24.76
C TYR A 16 -9.49 2.41 -23.31
N GLU A 17 -9.07 3.49 -22.66
CA GLU A 17 -9.47 3.79 -21.28
C GLU A 17 -10.96 4.11 -21.13
N LEU A 18 -11.57 4.73 -22.16
CA LEU A 18 -13.02 4.95 -22.22
C LEU A 18 -13.77 3.62 -22.44
N ALA A 19 -13.27 2.76 -23.32
CA ALA A 19 -13.85 1.44 -23.57
C ALA A 19 -13.80 0.53 -22.33
N LEU A 20 -12.71 0.57 -21.53
CA LEU A 20 -12.62 -0.13 -20.25
C LEU A 20 -13.71 0.27 -19.25
N ARG A 21 -14.27 1.47 -19.41
CA ARG A 21 -15.36 2.02 -18.58
C ARG A 21 -16.73 1.87 -19.23
N ASN A 22 -16.82 1.12 -20.33
CA ASN A 22 -18.02 0.96 -21.16
C ASN A 22 -18.59 2.30 -21.67
N VAL A 23 -17.70 3.26 -21.98
CA VAL A 23 -18.05 4.55 -22.55
C VAL A 23 -17.63 4.59 -24.01
N ASP A 24 -18.58 4.89 -24.89
CA ASP A 24 -18.28 5.07 -26.31
C ASP A 24 -17.37 6.29 -26.51
N PRO A 25 -16.22 6.14 -27.17
CA PRO A 25 -15.26 7.22 -27.31
C PRO A 25 -15.76 8.27 -28.31
N PRO A 26 -15.74 9.57 -27.96
CA PRO A 26 -15.99 10.66 -28.90
C PRO A 26 -15.05 10.64 -30.10
N ALA A 27 -15.38 11.36 -31.18
CA ALA A 27 -14.53 11.37 -32.38
C ALA A 27 -13.20 12.10 -32.13
N THR A 28 -13.22 13.22 -31.39
CA THR A 28 -12.05 14.09 -31.24
C THR A 28 -11.22 13.73 -30.01
N VAL A 29 -9.91 14.02 -30.09
CA VAL A 29 -8.97 13.77 -28.97
C VAL A 29 -9.32 14.62 -27.76
N ASP A 30 -9.70 15.89 -27.97
CA ASP A 30 -9.97 16.80 -26.87
C ASP A 30 -11.26 16.48 -26.12
N GLU A 31 -12.29 15.99 -26.81
CA GLU A 31 -13.50 15.46 -26.18
C GLU A 31 -13.19 14.19 -25.38
N LYS A 32 -12.40 13.26 -25.92
CA LYS A 32 -11.94 12.07 -25.18
C LYS A 32 -11.21 12.47 -23.90
N ARG A 33 -10.29 13.44 -23.97
CA ARG A 33 -9.56 13.97 -22.80
C ARG A 33 -10.51 14.58 -21.78
N LYS A 34 -11.44 15.43 -22.23
CA LYS A 34 -12.39 16.12 -21.36
C LYS A 34 -13.27 15.11 -20.62
N LEU A 35 -13.82 14.14 -21.35
CA LEU A 35 -14.67 13.08 -20.81
C LEU A 35 -13.91 12.21 -19.81
N LEU A 36 -12.73 11.71 -20.20
CA LEU A 36 -11.92 10.85 -19.34
C LEU A 36 -11.47 11.55 -18.05
N ARG A 37 -11.13 12.86 -18.11
CA ARG A 37 -10.84 13.65 -16.90
C ARG A 37 -12.04 13.75 -15.97
N GLY A 38 -13.24 13.98 -16.51
CA GLY A 38 -14.47 14.03 -15.72
C GLY A 38 -14.74 12.71 -15.01
N ILE A 39 -14.63 11.59 -15.74
CA ILE A 39 -14.83 10.26 -15.17
C ILE A 39 -13.78 9.95 -14.08
N ILE A 40 -12.50 10.22 -14.34
CA ILE A 40 -11.43 10.00 -13.35
C ILE A 40 -11.64 10.88 -12.10
N ALA A 41 -12.11 12.12 -12.25
CA ALA A 41 -12.42 12.99 -11.11
C ALA A 41 -13.55 12.39 -10.26
N GLN A 42 -14.60 11.91 -10.91
CA GLN A 42 -15.73 11.23 -10.26
C GLN A 42 -15.28 9.92 -9.56
N GLU A 43 -14.47 9.09 -10.23
CA GLU A 43 -13.90 7.87 -9.64
C GLU A 43 -13.06 8.17 -8.40
N ASN A 44 -12.34 9.30 -8.38
CA ASN A 44 -11.54 9.71 -7.23
C ASN A 44 -12.40 10.29 -6.10
N SER A 45 -13.54 10.95 -6.40
CA SER A 45 -14.47 11.40 -5.36
C SER A 45 -15.27 10.24 -4.76
N ASP A 46 -15.65 9.28 -5.59
CA ASP A 46 -16.47 8.13 -5.20
C ASP A 46 -15.65 7.03 -4.52
N ARG A 47 -14.32 7.09 -4.67
CA ARG A 47 -13.41 6.43 -3.73
C ARG A 47 -13.53 7.10 -2.37
N SER A 48 -14.59 6.75 -1.63
CA SER A 48 -14.53 6.72 -0.19
C SER A 48 -13.22 6.03 0.16
N PHE A 49 -12.29 6.75 0.79
CA PHE A 49 -11.09 6.15 1.34
C PHE A 49 -11.55 5.03 2.27
N ILE A 50 -11.57 3.80 1.77
CA ILE A 50 -11.41 2.66 2.63
C ILE A 50 -9.94 2.77 3.00
N GLU A 51 -9.67 3.58 4.02
CA GLU A 51 -8.47 3.41 4.81
C GLU A 51 -8.56 1.95 5.25
N ILE A 52 -7.77 1.09 4.62
CA ILE A 52 -7.56 -0.26 5.14
C ILE A 52 -6.79 0.00 6.44
N SER A 53 -7.52 0.32 7.52
CA SER A 53 -6.97 0.35 8.84
C SER A 53 -6.49 -1.07 9.06
N ASN A 54 -5.19 -1.29 8.98
CA ASN A 54 -4.63 -2.58 9.30
C ASN A 54 -5.04 -2.87 10.75
N PRO A 55 -5.93 -3.84 11.02
CA PRO A 55 -6.39 -4.10 12.39
C PRO A 55 -5.24 -4.62 13.26
N TYR A 56 -4.15 -5.07 12.62
CA TYR A 56 -2.92 -5.47 13.26
C TYR A 56 -1.89 -4.35 13.12
N GLU A 57 -2.13 -3.25 13.84
CA GLU A 57 -1.05 -2.36 14.23
C GLU A 57 -0.16 -3.16 15.19
N PHE A 58 0.88 -3.81 14.67
CA PHE A 58 1.90 -4.46 15.49
C PHE A 58 2.63 -3.38 16.28
N LYS A 59 2.06 -2.97 17.41
CA LYS A 59 2.75 -2.19 18.43
C LYS A 59 3.77 -3.11 19.06
N VAL A 60 4.94 -3.20 18.44
CA VAL A 60 6.10 -3.82 19.09
C VAL A 60 6.41 -2.96 20.31
N ASN A 61 6.05 -3.46 21.50
CA ASN A 61 6.42 -2.82 22.74
C ASN A 61 7.93 -3.01 22.93
N VAL A 62 8.71 -2.05 22.45
CA VAL A 62 10.18 -2.06 22.48
C VAL A 62 10.71 -2.26 23.90
N LYS A 63 9.93 -1.86 24.92
CA LYS A 63 10.28 -2.08 26.33
C LYS A 63 10.19 -3.56 26.71
N GLU A 64 9.07 -4.21 26.43
CA GLU A 64 8.88 -5.65 26.70
C GLU A 64 9.86 -6.53 25.91
N LEU A 65 10.18 -6.15 24.68
CA LEU A 65 11.19 -6.84 23.87
C LEU A 65 12.57 -6.75 24.53
N LYS A 66 12.96 -5.57 25.01
CA LYS A 66 14.25 -5.36 25.72
C LYS A 66 14.30 -6.13 27.02
N GLU A 67 13.21 -6.14 27.80
CA GLU A 67 13.12 -6.91 29.04
C GLU A 67 13.25 -8.41 28.78
N SER A 68 12.59 -8.91 27.72
CA SER A 68 12.68 -10.32 27.31
C SER A 68 14.09 -10.71 26.85
N ILE A 69 14.76 -9.86 26.06
CA ILE A 69 16.15 -10.09 25.63
C ILE A 69 17.10 -10.11 26.84
N ALA A 70 16.93 -9.17 27.77
CA ALA A 70 17.73 -9.12 28.99
C ALA A 70 17.54 -10.39 29.83
N TYR A 71 16.30 -10.82 30.04
CA TYR A 71 15.99 -12.05 30.76
C TYR A 71 16.62 -13.30 30.11
N ILE A 72 16.48 -13.46 28.80
CA ILE A 72 17.06 -14.60 28.07
C ILE A 72 18.59 -14.59 28.18
N THR A 73 19.20 -13.42 28.07
CA THR A 73 20.66 -13.27 28.18
C THR A 73 21.15 -13.62 29.59
N THR A 74 20.44 -13.15 30.62
CA THR A 74 20.73 -13.50 32.02
C THR A 74 20.57 -15.00 32.25
N PHE A 75 19.47 -15.60 31.78
CA PHE A 75 19.23 -17.04 31.91
C PHE A 75 20.32 -17.87 31.23
N LEU A 76 20.71 -17.51 30.00
CA LEU A 76 21.79 -18.18 29.28
C LEU A 76 23.15 -18.02 29.99
N SER A 77 23.44 -16.84 30.53
CA SER A 77 24.68 -16.62 31.29
C SER A 77 24.74 -17.43 32.59
N ILE A 78 23.63 -17.57 33.29
CA ILE A 78 23.51 -18.42 34.49
C ILE A 78 23.67 -19.90 34.10
N SER A 79 23.04 -20.32 32.99
CA SER A 79 23.16 -21.68 32.48
C SER A 79 24.58 -22.02 32.01
N GLN A 80 25.35 -21.04 31.50
CA GLN A 80 26.76 -21.24 31.14
C GLN A 80 27.70 -21.16 32.35
N GLY A 81 27.34 -20.41 33.39
CA GLY A 81 28.09 -20.31 34.64
C GLY A 81 28.01 -21.57 35.51
N ASN A 82 26.93 -22.35 35.41
CA ASN A 82 26.79 -23.64 36.10
C ASN A 82 27.53 -24.81 35.40
N SER A 83 28.18 -24.58 34.26
CA SER A 83 28.93 -25.61 33.54
C SER A 83 30.38 -25.75 33.99
N ASN A 84 30.88 -24.86 34.87
CA ASN A 84 32.29 -24.76 35.27
C ASN A 84 32.53 -24.94 36.78
N SER A 85 31.60 -25.54 37.51
CA SER A 85 31.83 -25.92 38.91
C SER A 85 31.40 -27.35 39.15
N ASP A 86 32.23 -28.28 38.70
CA ASP A 86 32.38 -29.63 39.26
C ASP A 86 33.68 -30.24 38.68
N GLU A 87 34.82 -29.76 39.16
CA GLU A 87 36.09 -30.51 39.30
C GLU A 87 36.79 -30.07 40.59
#